data_AF-A0A2G2J5V3-F1
#
_entry.id   AF-A0A2G2J5V3-F1
#
_cell.length_a   1.000
_cell.length_b   1.000
_cell.length_c   1.000
_cell.angle_alpha   90.00
_cell.angle_beta   90.00
_cell.angle_gamma   90.00
#
_symmetry.space_group_name_H-M   'P 1'
#
loop_
_entity.id
_entity.type
_entity.pdbx_description
1 polymer ?
#
loop_
_entity_poly.entity_id
_entity_poly.type
_entity_poly.pdbx_seq_one_letter_code
_entity_poly.pdbx_strand_id
1 'polypeptide(L)'
;MKHQLFTGALFTALACSFTALPSYAELNHGVAISACATNAQAQAVQAHYLKVKGAPLAVVGRMVNLPEVLVASGVPKKNRHSVQASAKISKEIWSSIDSWGAQTNIRMVYTMGGKHVLDFPSKVPISGPDLDDGWIDIYADNGDGVHGHLWLERIASIHAVDIPGVDGVQTRTISFYGPDGQLVLGLYASITTKTFDKKAVDGFARTQALIASMPQLCN
;
A
#
# COMPACT_ATOMS: atom_id res chain seq x y z
N MET A 1 -26.38 56.51 -67.87
CA MET A 1 -26.92 55.78 -66.70
C MET A 1 -25.74 55.54 -65.76
N LYS A 2 -25.63 56.37 -64.72
CA LYS A 2 -25.95 56.11 -63.30
C LYS A 2 -24.96 55.15 -62.61
N HIS A 3 -24.20 55.76 -61.69
CA HIS A 3 -23.36 55.19 -60.64
C HIS A 3 -23.99 54.03 -59.86
N GLN A 4 -23.15 53.13 -59.29
CA GLN A 4 -23.22 52.80 -57.86
C GLN A 4 -21.95 52.10 -57.34
N LEU A 5 -21.47 52.62 -56.21
CA LEU A 5 -20.42 52.13 -55.31
C LEU A 5 -20.97 50.98 -54.44
N PHE A 6 -20.13 50.00 -54.06
CA PHE A 6 -20.23 49.25 -52.78
C PHE A 6 -18.80 48.78 -52.40
N THR A 7 -18.10 49.45 -51.48
CA THR A 7 -18.01 49.19 -50.01
C THR A 7 -17.65 47.75 -49.59
N GLY A 8 -16.38 47.58 -49.25
CA GLY A 8 -15.87 47.05 -47.98
C GLY A 8 -16.44 45.73 -47.42
N ALA A 9 -15.57 44.73 -47.33
CA ALA A 9 -15.62 43.71 -46.29
C ALA A 9 -14.21 43.49 -45.74
N LEU A 10 -13.95 44.07 -44.57
CA LEU A 10 -12.73 43.86 -43.79
C LEU A 10 -12.90 42.52 -43.05
N PHE A 11 -12.21 41.47 -43.49
CA PHE A 11 -12.17 40.20 -42.76
C PHE A 11 -11.26 40.34 -41.54
N THR A 12 -11.85 40.51 -40.37
CA THR A 12 -11.13 40.42 -39.09
C THR A 12 -10.91 38.94 -38.78
N ALA A 13 -9.68 38.46 -38.95
CA ALA A 13 -9.29 37.13 -38.51
C ALA A 13 -9.28 37.09 -36.97
N LEU A 14 -10.30 36.46 -36.38
CA LEU A 14 -10.33 36.15 -34.96
C LEU A 14 -9.31 35.04 -34.71
N ALA A 15 -8.14 35.40 -34.17
CA ALA A 15 -7.17 34.42 -33.70
C ALA A 15 -7.75 33.71 -32.47
N CYS A 16 -8.29 32.50 -32.65
CA CYS A 16 -8.54 31.60 -31.54
C CYS A 16 -7.19 31.20 -30.95
N SER A 17 -6.78 31.89 -29.88
CA SER A 17 -5.73 31.41 -29.00
C SER A 17 -6.21 30.10 -28.38
N PHE A 18 -5.77 28.98 -28.97
CA PHE A 18 -5.81 27.68 -28.30
C PHE A 18 -4.87 27.80 -27.09
N THR A 19 -5.41 28.16 -25.93
CA THR A 19 -4.74 27.88 -24.67
C THR A 19 -4.64 26.36 -24.60
N ALA A 20 -3.44 25.83 -24.79
CA ALA A 20 -3.17 24.42 -24.59
C ALA A 20 -3.69 24.07 -23.19
N LEU A 21 -4.74 23.23 -23.15
CA LEU A 21 -5.16 22.63 -21.90
C LEU A 21 -3.92 21.92 -21.34
N PRO A 22 -3.54 22.15 -20.07
CA PRO A 22 -2.41 21.45 -19.48
C PRO A 22 -2.64 19.95 -19.69
N SER A 23 -1.62 19.29 -20.24
CA SER A 23 -1.63 17.84 -20.42
C SER A 23 -1.97 17.19 -19.09
N TYR A 24 -2.88 16.21 -19.08
CA TYR A 24 -3.24 15.41 -17.90
C TYR A 24 -2.02 14.74 -17.23
N ALA A 25 -0.84 14.77 -17.86
CA ALA A 25 0.42 14.30 -17.30
C ALA A 25 0.91 15.09 -16.06
N GLU A 26 0.46 16.34 -15.85
CA GLU A 26 0.94 17.15 -14.71
C GLU A 26 0.05 17.13 -13.46
N LEU A 27 -1.11 16.46 -13.50
CA LEU A 27 -2.13 16.59 -12.45
C LEU A 27 -1.93 15.74 -11.19
N ASN A 28 -0.82 15.01 -11.02
CA ASN A 28 -0.62 14.19 -9.81
C ASN A 28 0.86 14.08 -9.39
N HIS A 29 1.59 15.19 -9.32
CA HIS A 29 2.76 15.25 -8.43
C HIS A 29 2.27 15.36 -6.98
N GLY A 30 1.61 14.30 -6.50
CA GLY A 30 1.31 14.14 -5.09
C GLY A 30 2.62 14.26 -4.32
N VAL A 31 2.63 15.13 -3.30
CA VAL A 31 3.81 15.31 -2.44
C VAL A 31 4.17 13.94 -1.87
N ALA A 32 5.34 13.44 -2.21
CA ALA A 32 5.84 12.17 -1.69
C ALA A 32 5.83 12.24 -0.16
N ILE A 33 5.03 11.40 0.48
CA ILE A 33 4.93 11.36 1.93
C ILE A 33 6.15 10.59 2.45
N SER A 34 6.87 11.17 3.42
CA SER A 34 7.89 10.41 4.15
C SER A 34 7.26 9.13 4.72
N ALA A 35 7.85 7.97 4.44
CA ALA A 35 7.35 6.70 4.98
C ALA A 35 7.65 6.53 6.49
N CYS A 36 8.46 7.42 7.08
CA CYS A 36 8.89 7.33 8.47
C CYS A 36 8.20 8.36 9.35
N ALA A 37 7.50 7.87 10.37
CA ALA A 37 6.87 8.68 11.40
C ALA A 37 7.91 9.52 12.17
N THR A 38 7.55 10.77 12.44
CA THR A 38 8.25 11.60 13.43
C THR A 38 8.06 11.04 14.84
N ASN A 39 8.87 11.50 15.80
CA ASN A 39 8.73 11.10 17.20
C ASN A 39 7.32 11.38 17.76
N ALA A 40 6.73 12.54 17.44
CA ALA A 40 5.39 12.89 17.89
C ALA A 40 4.32 11.97 17.28
N GLN A 41 4.44 11.63 16.00
CA GLN A 41 3.53 10.70 15.32
C GLN A 41 3.65 9.28 15.90
N ALA A 42 4.88 8.80 16.11
CA ALA A 42 5.13 7.50 16.74
C ALA A 42 4.56 7.43 18.16
N GLN A 43 4.71 8.51 18.95
CA GLN A 43 4.12 8.60 20.29
C GLN A 43 2.58 8.51 20.24
N ALA A 44 1.92 9.20 19.30
CA ALA A 44 0.47 9.12 19.14
C ALA A 44 0.00 7.70 18.79
N VAL A 45 0.69 7.03 17.85
CA VAL A 45 0.41 5.63 17.47
C VAL A 45 0.59 4.69 18.66
N GLN A 46 1.70 4.81 19.37
CA GLN A 46 2.01 3.95 20.52
C GLN A 46 1.02 4.16 21.67
N ALA A 47 0.66 5.42 21.97
CA ALA A 47 -0.34 5.76 22.96
C ALA A 47 -1.72 5.16 22.62
N HIS A 48 -2.07 5.04 21.33
CA HIS A 48 -3.28 4.36 20.92
C HIS A 48 -3.22 2.85 21.21
N TYR A 49 -2.11 2.18 20.88
CA TYR A 49 -1.95 0.74 21.12
C TYR A 49 -1.93 0.36 22.61
N LEU A 50 -1.59 1.28 23.51
CA LEU A 50 -1.75 1.06 24.95
C LEU A 50 -3.22 0.96 25.37
N LYS A 51 -4.13 1.63 24.66
CA LYS A 51 -5.58 1.62 24.91
C LYS A 51 -6.28 0.50 24.16
N VAL A 52 -5.92 0.32 22.89
CA VAL A 52 -6.54 -0.66 21.99
C VAL A 52 -5.46 -1.57 21.43
N LYS A 53 -5.17 -2.65 22.17
CA LYS A 53 -4.14 -3.61 21.81
C LYS A 53 -4.48 -4.32 20.50
N GLY A 54 -3.48 -4.52 19.64
CA GLY A 54 -3.62 -5.29 18.40
C GLY A 54 -4.57 -4.69 17.35
N ALA A 55 -5.02 -3.44 17.50
CA ALA A 55 -5.86 -2.81 16.47
C ALA A 55 -5.19 -2.86 15.08
N PRO A 56 -5.91 -3.17 13.99
CA PRO A 56 -5.34 -3.09 12.64
C PRO A 56 -4.83 -1.69 12.31
N LEU A 57 -3.76 -1.60 11.49
CA LEU A 57 -3.07 -0.34 11.18
C LEU A 57 -4.03 0.75 10.66
N ALA A 58 -4.91 0.38 9.73
CA ALA A 58 -5.90 1.28 9.16
C ALA A 58 -6.90 1.83 10.18
N VAL A 59 -7.24 1.07 11.23
CA VAL A 59 -8.10 1.56 12.33
C VAL A 59 -7.35 2.65 13.10
N VAL A 60 -6.10 2.38 13.49
CA VAL A 60 -5.30 3.34 14.24
C VAL A 60 -5.07 4.61 13.44
N GLY A 61 -4.75 4.52 12.14
CA GLY A 61 -4.53 5.68 11.28
C GLY A 61 -5.70 6.66 11.26
N ARG A 62 -6.94 6.15 11.33
CA ARG A 62 -8.13 7.01 11.43
C ARG A 62 -8.24 7.67 12.80
N MET A 63 -7.93 6.94 13.86
CA MET A 63 -8.04 7.43 15.23
C MET A 63 -6.99 8.48 15.58
N VAL A 64 -5.81 8.41 14.96
CA VAL A 64 -4.73 9.40 15.16
C VAL A 64 -4.54 10.35 13.97
N ASN A 65 -5.43 10.27 12.98
CA ASN A 65 -5.41 11.06 11.75
C ASN A 65 -4.04 11.05 11.02
N LEU A 66 -3.49 9.85 10.80
CA LEU A 66 -2.24 9.63 10.06
C LEU A 66 -2.46 8.68 8.87
N PRO A 67 -1.73 8.87 7.76
CA PRO A 67 -1.58 7.84 6.73
C PRO A 67 -1.10 6.51 7.32
N GLU A 68 -1.57 5.40 6.77
CA GLU A 68 -1.29 4.07 7.33
C GLU A 68 0.20 3.72 7.33
N VAL A 69 0.97 4.20 6.34
CA VAL A 69 2.44 4.03 6.31
C VAL A 69 3.13 4.66 7.54
N LEU A 70 2.61 5.79 8.04
CA LEU A 70 3.12 6.44 9.25
C LEU A 70 2.68 5.72 10.51
N VAL A 71 1.53 5.05 10.48
CA VAL A 71 1.11 4.17 11.57
C VAL A 71 2.06 2.97 11.65
N ALA A 72 2.33 2.32 10.51
CA ALA A 72 3.23 1.18 10.42
C ALA A 72 4.63 1.52 10.95
N SER A 73 5.21 2.64 10.50
CA SER A 73 6.52 3.10 10.98
C SER A 73 6.49 3.68 12.41
N GLY A 74 5.30 3.97 12.96
CA GLY A 74 5.12 4.46 14.33
C GLY A 74 5.06 3.38 15.41
N VAL A 75 4.73 2.13 15.07
CA VAL A 75 4.69 0.95 15.98
C VAL A 75 6.04 0.74 16.66
N PRO A 76 6.20 0.38 17.95
CA PRO A 76 7.53 0.28 18.59
C PRO A 76 8.58 -0.49 17.77
N LYS A 77 9.85 -0.04 17.74
CA LYS A 77 10.91 -0.59 16.87
C LYS A 77 11.06 -2.12 16.94
N LYS A 78 10.96 -2.70 18.14
CA LYS A 78 11.02 -4.17 18.35
C LYS A 78 9.89 -4.97 17.68
N ASN A 79 8.85 -4.29 17.24
CA ASN A 79 7.60 -4.84 16.70
C ASN A 79 7.41 -4.46 15.23
N ARG A 80 8.41 -3.84 14.58
CA ARG A 80 8.32 -3.41 13.18
C ARG A 80 9.66 -3.56 12.45
N HIS A 81 9.60 -3.87 11.17
CA HIS A 81 10.72 -3.77 10.24
C HIS A 81 10.22 -3.15 8.95
N SER A 82 11.01 -2.25 8.36
CA SER A 82 10.57 -1.45 7.22
C SER A 82 11.70 -1.32 6.23
N VAL A 83 11.41 -1.43 4.94
CA VAL A 83 12.41 -1.30 3.87
C VAL A 83 11.92 -0.35 2.78
N GLN A 84 12.87 0.37 2.16
CA GLN A 84 12.61 1.08 0.92
C GLN A 84 12.41 0.04 -0.18
N ALA A 85 11.29 0.12 -0.88
CA ALA A 85 11.01 -0.84 -1.93
C ALA A 85 11.71 -0.45 -3.25
N SER A 86 12.02 -1.50 -4.00
CA SER A 86 12.36 -1.50 -5.43
C SER A 86 11.65 -2.71 -6.04
N ALA A 87 11.59 -2.84 -7.36
CA ALA A 87 11.01 -4.03 -7.99
C ALA A 87 11.69 -5.33 -7.49
N LYS A 88 13.02 -5.33 -7.39
CA LYS A 88 13.80 -6.46 -6.89
C LYS A 88 13.46 -6.80 -5.43
N ILE A 89 13.47 -5.81 -4.53
CA ILE A 89 13.16 -6.03 -3.10
C ILE A 89 11.71 -6.50 -2.94
N SER A 90 10.77 -5.90 -3.67
CA SER A 90 9.35 -6.27 -3.61
C SER A 90 9.15 -7.70 -4.08
N LYS A 91 9.80 -8.10 -5.17
CA LYS A 91 9.75 -9.47 -5.71
C LYS A 91 10.38 -10.48 -4.75
N GLU A 92 11.50 -10.14 -4.14
CA GLU A 92 12.17 -11.00 -3.15
C GLU A 92 11.29 -11.23 -1.90
N ILE A 93 10.68 -10.16 -1.38
CA ILE A 93 9.72 -10.25 -0.27
C ILE A 93 8.48 -11.04 -0.69
N TRP A 94 7.96 -10.81 -1.89
CA TRP A 94 6.80 -11.55 -2.39
C TRP A 94 7.10 -13.04 -2.55
N SER A 95 8.27 -13.42 -3.05
CA SER A 95 8.70 -14.82 -3.11
C SER A 95 8.74 -15.47 -1.72
N SER A 96 9.12 -14.71 -0.69
CA SER A 96 9.01 -15.18 0.70
C SER A 96 7.56 -15.43 1.11
N ILE A 97 6.61 -14.58 0.70
CA ILE A 97 5.17 -14.74 0.93
C ILE A 97 4.62 -15.96 0.18
N ASP A 98 4.97 -16.17 -1.08
CA ASP A 98 4.55 -17.37 -1.85
C ASP A 98 4.92 -18.66 -1.10
N SER A 99 6.09 -18.67 -0.44
CA SER A 99 6.58 -19.80 0.36
C SER A 99 5.75 -20.09 1.62
N TRP A 100 4.79 -19.25 1.99
CA TRP A 100 3.85 -19.54 3.07
C TRP A 100 2.90 -20.68 2.67
N GLY A 101 2.71 -20.90 1.37
CA GLY A 101 1.97 -22.00 0.79
C GLY A 101 0.53 -21.64 0.40
N ALA A 102 0.11 -22.09 -0.77
CA ALA A 102 -1.17 -21.75 -1.41
C ALA A 102 -2.44 -22.12 -0.60
N GLN A 103 -2.32 -22.99 0.40
CA GLN A 103 -3.44 -23.43 1.25
C GLN A 103 -3.47 -22.75 2.61
N THR A 104 -2.54 -21.83 2.86
CA THR A 104 -2.43 -21.12 4.13
C THR A 104 -3.47 -20.00 4.19
N ASN A 105 -4.27 -19.98 5.26
CA ASN A 105 -5.32 -18.96 5.41
C ASN A 105 -4.73 -17.66 5.98
N ILE A 106 -5.07 -16.54 5.33
CA ILE A 106 -4.72 -15.19 5.74
C ILE A 106 -5.94 -14.28 5.66
N ARG A 107 -5.74 -13.00 6.00
CA ARG A 107 -6.68 -11.94 5.67
C ARG A 107 -6.01 -10.92 4.75
N MET A 108 -6.62 -10.66 3.60
CA MET A 108 -6.15 -9.63 2.69
C MET A 108 -6.89 -8.34 2.96
N VAL A 109 -6.13 -7.26 3.12
CA VAL A 109 -6.65 -5.95 3.46
C VAL A 109 -6.27 -4.95 2.38
N TYR A 110 -7.26 -4.17 1.97
CA TYR A 110 -7.10 -3.06 1.05
C TYR A 110 -7.79 -1.83 1.63
N THR A 111 -7.21 -0.65 1.41
CA THR A 111 -7.82 0.62 1.85
C THR A 111 -8.10 1.54 0.67
N MET A 112 -9.33 2.05 0.60
CA MET A 112 -9.74 3.05 -0.38
C MET A 112 -9.62 4.43 0.25
N GLY A 113 -8.61 5.20 -0.19
CA GLY A 113 -8.29 6.53 0.33
C GLY A 113 -8.00 6.57 1.83
N GLY A 114 -7.55 5.45 2.42
CA GLY A 114 -7.29 5.29 3.86
C GLY A 114 -8.54 5.35 4.77
N LYS A 115 -9.72 5.66 4.24
CA LYS A 115 -10.95 5.85 5.02
C LYS A 115 -11.87 4.64 5.03
N HIS A 116 -11.92 3.90 3.92
CA HIS A 116 -12.62 2.62 3.86
C HIS A 116 -11.61 1.48 3.85
N VAL A 117 -11.92 0.41 4.58
CA VAL A 117 -11.11 -0.82 4.61
C VAL A 117 -11.98 -1.96 4.14
N LEU A 118 -11.44 -2.76 3.24
CA LEU A 118 -11.97 -4.07 2.89
C LEU A 118 -11.03 -5.12 3.50
N ASP A 119 -11.62 -6.08 4.22
CA ASP A 119 -10.92 -7.17 4.88
C ASP A 119 -11.53 -8.50 4.42
N PHE A 120 -10.81 -9.23 3.58
CA PHE A 120 -11.26 -10.48 2.99
C PHE A 120 -10.55 -11.68 3.65
N PRO A 121 -11.29 -12.71 4.12
CA PRO A 121 -10.70 -14.02 4.31
C PRO A 121 -10.14 -14.51 2.96
N SER A 122 -8.90 -14.99 2.94
CA SER A 122 -8.28 -15.49 1.71
C SER A 122 -7.30 -16.61 2.02
N LYS A 123 -6.95 -17.40 1.02
CA LYS A 123 -5.67 -18.13 1.02
C LYS A 123 -4.55 -17.17 0.62
N VAL A 124 -3.30 -17.50 0.94
CA VAL A 124 -2.13 -16.78 0.42
C VAL A 124 -2.17 -16.82 -1.12
N PRO A 125 -2.24 -15.67 -1.81
CA PRO A 125 -2.12 -15.62 -3.26
C PRO A 125 -0.72 -16.05 -3.69
N ILE A 126 -0.63 -16.87 -4.73
CA ILE A 126 0.64 -17.31 -5.30
C ILE A 126 0.89 -16.57 -6.61
N SER A 127 2.13 -16.17 -6.84
CA SER A 127 2.56 -15.57 -8.11
C SER A 127 2.27 -16.49 -9.29
N GLY A 128 1.69 -15.93 -10.34
CA GLY A 128 1.64 -16.53 -11.67
C GLY A 128 3.01 -16.49 -12.37
N PRO A 129 3.06 -16.88 -13.66
CA PRO A 129 4.25 -16.71 -14.48
C PRO A 129 4.72 -15.26 -14.52
N ASP A 130 6.04 -15.03 -14.47
CA ASP A 130 6.61 -13.69 -14.67
C ASP A 130 6.29 -13.17 -16.07
N LEU A 131 5.79 -11.93 -16.15
CA LEU A 131 5.43 -11.28 -17.41
C LEU A 131 6.52 -10.32 -17.94
N ASP A 132 7.65 -10.18 -17.23
CA ASP A 132 8.79 -9.30 -17.56
C ASP A 132 8.42 -7.85 -17.91
N ASP A 133 7.36 -7.34 -17.29
CA ASP A 133 6.79 -5.99 -17.52
C ASP A 133 6.72 -5.14 -16.24
N GLY A 134 7.34 -5.62 -15.15
CA GLY A 134 7.31 -4.98 -13.84
C GLY A 134 6.07 -5.29 -13.00
N TRP A 135 5.14 -6.08 -13.53
CA TRP A 135 3.97 -6.60 -12.82
C TRP A 135 4.20 -8.02 -12.33
N ILE A 136 3.45 -8.38 -11.27
CA ILE A 136 3.19 -9.78 -10.93
C ILE A 136 1.69 -10.01 -10.87
N ASP A 137 1.27 -11.14 -11.41
CA ASP A 137 -0.09 -11.63 -11.22
C ASP A 137 -0.13 -12.53 -10.00
N ILE A 138 -1.15 -12.39 -9.17
CA ILE A 138 -1.29 -13.14 -7.93
C ILE A 138 -2.66 -13.81 -7.85
N TYR A 139 -2.68 -15.10 -7.54
CA TYR A 139 -3.90 -15.90 -7.56
C TYR A 139 -4.05 -16.67 -6.25
N ALA A 140 -5.12 -16.39 -5.50
CA ALA A 140 -5.54 -17.23 -4.39
C ALA A 140 -6.50 -18.32 -4.89
N ASP A 141 -6.48 -19.46 -4.21
CA ASP A 141 -7.40 -20.58 -4.46
C ASP A 141 -7.45 -21.02 -5.94
N ASN A 142 -6.29 -21.17 -6.57
CA ASN A 142 -6.15 -21.54 -7.97
C ASN A 142 -6.90 -20.61 -8.95
N GLY A 143 -7.15 -19.36 -8.55
CA GLY A 143 -7.86 -18.35 -9.36
C GLY A 143 -9.33 -18.15 -8.99
N ASP A 144 -9.91 -19.01 -8.14
CA ASP A 144 -11.30 -18.87 -7.67
C ASP A 144 -11.45 -17.89 -6.49
N GLY A 145 -10.33 -17.44 -5.92
CA GLY A 145 -10.26 -16.50 -4.81
C GLY A 145 -9.89 -15.07 -5.22
N VAL A 146 -9.18 -14.38 -4.33
CA VAL A 146 -8.60 -13.07 -4.65
C VAL A 146 -7.61 -13.21 -5.80
N HIS A 147 -7.77 -12.38 -6.82
CA HIS A 147 -6.88 -12.25 -7.96
C HIS A 147 -6.50 -10.77 -8.11
N GLY A 148 -5.23 -10.47 -8.35
CA GLY A 148 -4.78 -9.12 -8.62
C GLY A 148 -3.50 -9.05 -9.45
N HIS A 149 -3.24 -7.85 -9.96
CA HIS A 149 -2.02 -7.48 -10.66
C HIS A 149 -1.30 -6.41 -9.84
N LEU A 150 -0.08 -6.69 -9.41
CA LEU A 150 0.71 -5.77 -8.58
C LEU A 150 1.86 -5.17 -9.39
N TRP A 151 1.85 -3.85 -9.54
CA TRP A 151 2.97 -3.13 -10.15
C TRP A 151 4.08 -2.90 -9.12
N LEU A 152 5.08 -3.78 -9.14
CA LEU A 152 6.10 -3.81 -8.09
C LEU A 152 6.99 -2.55 -8.08
N GLU A 153 7.17 -1.91 -9.22
CA GLU A 153 7.93 -0.65 -9.33
C GLU A 153 7.25 0.53 -8.63
N ARG A 154 5.93 0.48 -8.45
CA ARG A 154 5.18 1.55 -7.78
C ARG A 154 5.06 1.36 -6.28
N ILE A 155 5.60 0.27 -5.72
CA ILE A 155 5.72 0.12 -4.28
C ILE A 155 6.86 0.99 -3.79
N ALA A 156 6.57 1.89 -2.86
CA ALA A 156 7.56 2.78 -2.26
C ALA A 156 8.14 2.23 -0.96
N SER A 157 7.35 1.51 -0.16
CA SER A 157 7.87 0.87 1.05
C SER A 157 7.09 -0.37 1.44
N ILE A 158 7.76 -1.27 2.15
CA ILE A 158 7.15 -2.49 2.68
C ILE A 158 7.44 -2.56 4.17
N HIS A 159 6.41 -2.86 4.97
CA HIS A 159 6.50 -2.91 6.42
C HIS A 159 6.00 -4.26 6.94
N ALA A 160 6.81 -4.92 7.74
CA ALA A 160 6.42 -6.06 8.56
C ALA A 160 6.15 -5.58 9.98
N VAL A 161 4.95 -5.82 10.49
CA VAL A 161 4.51 -5.34 11.79
C VAL A 161 3.96 -6.50 12.63
N ASP A 162 4.41 -6.62 13.89
CA ASP A 162 3.93 -7.56 14.90
C ASP A 162 3.47 -6.82 16.17
N ILE A 163 2.17 -6.54 16.27
CA ILE A 163 1.60 -5.76 17.38
C ILE A 163 1.00 -6.71 18.42
N PRO A 164 1.42 -6.61 19.69
CA PRO A 164 0.77 -7.34 20.77
C PRO A 164 -0.73 -7.03 20.85
N GLY A 165 -1.56 -8.07 20.82
CA GLY A 165 -3.00 -7.96 20.98
C GLY A 165 -3.48 -8.43 22.34
N VAL A 166 -4.74 -8.86 22.41
CA VAL A 166 -5.36 -9.44 23.60
C VAL A 166 -5.24 -10.97 23.59
N ASP A 167 -5.30 -11.60 24.76
CA ASP A 167 -5.31 -13.06 24.94
C ASP A 167 -4.14 -13.80 24.24
N GLY A 168 -2.99 -13.13 24.14
CA GLY A 168 -1.79 -13.67 23.49
C GLY A 168 -1.83 -13.68 21.95
N VAL A 169 -2.93 -13.24 21.33
CA VAL A 169 -3.07 -13.17 19.87
C VAL A 169 -2.60 -11.81 19.37
N GLN A 170 -1.49 -11.81 18.65
CA GLN A 170 -0.91 -10.61 18.04
C GLN A 170 -1.57 -10.28 16.70
N THR A 171 -1.45 -9.03 16.26
CA THR A 171 -1.78 -8.60 14.90
C THR A 171 -0.51 -8.51 14.08
N ARG A 172 -0.41 -9.35 13.05
CA ARG A 172 0.79 -9.53 12.22
C ARG A 172 0.48 -9.27 10.76
N THR A 173 1.20 -8.35 10.15
CA THR A 173 0.96 -7.96 8.75
C THR A 173 2.24 -7.67 7.99
N ILE A 174 2.26 -8.04 6.71
CA ILE A 174 3.16 -7.49 5.71
C ILE A 174 2.33 -6.52 4.85
N SER A 175 2.70 -5.25 4.85
CA SER A 175 1.96 -4.18 4.16
C SER A 175 2.83 -3.49 3.12
N PHE A 176 2.29 -3.37 1.91
CA PHE A 176 2.90 -2.71 0.75
C PHE A 176 2.27 -1.33 0.58
N TYR A 177 3.08 -0.28 0.51
CA TYR A 177 2.62 1.10 0.37
C TYR A 177 3.13 1.76 -0.90
N GLY A 178 2.27 2.57 -1.52
CA GLY A 178 2.62 3.40 -2.68
C GLY A 178 3.39 4.68 -2.28
N PRO A 179 3.83 5.48 -3.27
CA PRO A 179 4.57 6.73 -3.04
C PRO A 179 3.74 7.81 -2.32
N ASP A 180 2.43 7.70 -2.37
CA ASP A 180 1.47 8.55 -1.66
C ASP A 180 1.21 8.09 -0.21
N GLY A 181 1.91 7.05 0.25
CA GLY A 181 1.76 6.46 1.58
C GLY A 181 0.45 5.70 1.80
N GLN A 182 -0.34 5.45 0.73
CA GLN A 182 -1.55 4.65 0.80
C GLN A 182 -1.21 3.16 0.74
N LEU A 183 -2.02 2.34 1.43
CA LEU A 183 -1.89 0.89 1.38
C LEU A 183 -2.26 0.39 -0.02
N VAL A 184 -1.30 -0.23 -0.71
CA VAL A 184 -1.55 -0.98 -1.94
C VAL A 184 -2.16 -2.33 -1.61
N LEU A 185 -1.55 -3.04 -0.66
CA LEU A 185 -2.04 -4.34 -0.19
C LEU A 185 -1.47 -4.66 1.19
N GLY A 186 -2.30 -5.20 2.08
CA GLY A 186 -1.89 -5.77 3.36
C GLY A 186 -2.20 -7.27 3.44
N LEU A 187 -1.23 -8.07 3.88
CA LEU A 187 -1.37 -9.50 4.12
C LEU A 187 -1.26 -9.76 5.62
N TYR A 188 -2.39 -10.01 6.26
CA TYR A 188 -2.46 -10.24 7.69
C TYR A 188 -2.41 -11.74 7.99
N ALA A 189 -1.31 -12.17 8.60
CA ALA A 189 -1.14 -13.54 9.09
C ALA A 189 -1.96 -13.83 10.35
N SER A 190 -2.23 -12.78 11.14
CA SER A 190 -3.12 -12.83 12.29
C SER A 190 -3.66 -11.44 12.58
N ILE A 191 -4.89 -11.37 13.09
CA ILE A 191 -5.48 -10.16 13.65
C ILE A 191 -5.96 -10.54 15.04
N THR A 192 -5.72 -9.66 16.02
CA THR A 192 -6.21 -9.85 17.37
C THR A 192 -7.70 -10.20 17.38
N THR A 193 -8.13 -11.04 18.33
CA THR A 193 -9.49 -11.58 18.47
C THR A 193 -10.02 -12.43 17.30
N LYS A 194 -9.25 -12.67 16.23
CA LYS A 194 -9.65 -13.54 15.12
C LYS A 194 -8.87 -14.85 15.15
N THR A 195 -9.49 -15.93 14.67
CA THR A 195 -8.80 -17.19 14.39
C THR A 195 -7.74 -16.99 13.31
N PHE A 196 -6.60 -17.66 13.44
CA PHE A 196 -5.50 -17.56 12.47
C PHE A 196 -4.93 -18.94 12.15
N ASP A 197 -4.27 -19.03 11.00
CA ASP A 197 -3.53 -20.20 10.58
C ASP A 197 -2.10 -20.15 11.13
N LYS A 198 -1.65 -21.22 11.78
CA LYS A 198 -0.28 -21.29 12.29
C LYS A 198 0.75 -21.17 11.15
N LYS A 199 0.46 -21.73 9.97
CA LYS A 199 1.34 -21.63 8.81
C LYS A 199 1.53 -20.18 8.36
N ALA A 200 0.49 -19.36 8.49
CA ALA A 200 0.57 -17.94 8.17
C ALA A 200 1.49 -17.21 9.15
N VAL A 201 1.38 -17.50 10.46
CA VAL A 201 2.27 -16.91 11.49
C VAL A 201 3.72 -17.35 11.29
N ASP A 202 3.96 -18.63 11.01
CA ASP A 202 5.30 -19.14 10.72
C ASP A 202 5.88 -18.53 9.44
N GLY A 203 5.05 -18.34 8.41
CA GLY A 203 5.40 -17.65 7.17
C GLY A 203 5.76 -16.18 7.41
N PHE A 204 4.90 -15.46 8.13
CA PHE A 204 5.15 -14.08 8.54
C PHE A 204 6.48 -13.94 9.28
N ALA A 205 6.79 -14.83 10.23
CA ALA A 205 8.05 -14.77 10.95
C ALA A 205 9.27 -14.89 10.02
N ARG A 206 9.22 -15.76 9.00
CA ARG A 206 10.28 -15.87 7.98
C ARG A 206 10.39 -14.59 7.15
N THR A 207 9.28 -14.06 6.68
CA THR A 207 9.27 -12.84 5.85
C THR A 207 9.68 -11.61 6.65
N GLN A 208 9.27 -11.50 7.92
CA GLN A 208 9.70 -10.46 8.83
C GLN A 208 11.20 -10.52 9.06
N ALA A 209 11.77 -11.72 9.29
CA ALA A 209 13.20 -11.90 9.46
C ALA A 209 13.99 -11.50 8.19
N LEU A 210 13.47 -11.85 7.00
CA LEU A 210 14.02 -11.39 5.73
C LEU A 210 14.05 -9.85 5.65
N ILE A 211 12.91 -9.19 5.91
CA ILE A 211 12.81 -7.73 5.91
C ILE A 211 13.74 -7.10 6.95
N ALA A 212 13.88 -7.71 8.13
CA ALA A 212 14.79 -7.25 9.18
C ALA A 212 16.27 -7.33 8.78
N SER A 213 16.64 -8.27 7.89
CA SER A 213 18.02 -8.44 7.40
C SER A 213 18.41 -7.43 6.31
N MET A 214 17.44 -6.74 5.72
CA MET A 214 17.66 -5.74 4.67
C MET A 214 18.01 -4.35 5.26
N PRO A 215 18.53 -3.41 4.44
CA PRO A 215 18.72 -2.02 4.86
C PRO A 215 17.40 -1.40 5.33
N GLN A 216 17.33 -1.05 6.62
CA GLN A 216 16.11 -0.54 7.23
C GLN A 216 15.82 0.90 6.77
N LEU A 217 14.55 1.15 6.43
CA LEU A 217 14.05 2.46 5.99
C LEU A 217 13.90 3.45 7.14
N CYS A 218 13.33 3.00 8.26
CA CYS A 218 13.03 3.85 9.40
C CYS A 218 13.81 3.38 10.62
N ASN A 219 14.62 4.27 11.19
CA ASN A 219 15.48 3.93 12.33
C ASN A 219 14.85 4.16 13.68
#